data_AF-X1KUU3-F1
#
_entry.id   AF-X1KUU3-F1
#
_cell.length_a   1.000
_cell.length_b   1.000
_cell.length_c   1.000
_cell.angle_alpha   90.00
_cell.angle_beta   90.00
_cell.angle_gamma   90.00
#
_symmetry.space_group_name_H-M   'P 1'
#
loop_
_entity.id
_entity.type
_entity.pdbx_description
1 polymer ?
#
loop_
_entity_poly.entity_id
_entity_poly.type
_entity_poly.pdbx_seq_one_letter_code
_entity_poly.pdbx_strand_id
1 'polypeptide(L)' 'TKAPYKILVIDNGSTDGTVEHLRADKQILHIENSFNLGFGRGFNLGLVVVDTPYFVLSNSDVIVTKNWLSR' A
#
# COMPACT_ATOMS: atom_id res chain seq x y z
N THR A 1 2.98 8.47 -13.80
CA THR A 1 2.35 7.76 -14.94
C THR A 1 1.19 8.60 -15.45
N LYS A 2 0.70 8.38 -16.68
CA LYS A 2 -0.60 8.92 -17.14
C LYS A 2 -1.76 7.92 -16.93
N ALA A 3 -1.44 6.65 -16.68
CA ALA A 3 -2.44 5.65 -16.34
C ALA A 3 -3.04 6.00 -14.96
N PRO A 4 -4.38 5.90 -14.79
CA PRO A 4 -5.01 6.09 -13.49
C PRO A 4 -4.57 4.99 -12.53
N TYR A 5 -4.34 5.34 -11.27
CA TYR A 5 -3.94 4.39 -10.23
C TYR A 5 -4.52 4.79 -8.87
N LYS A 6 -4.59 3.81 -7.97
CA LYS A 6 -4.86 4.00 -6.54
C LYS A 6 -3.65 3.46 -5.77
N ILE A 7 -3.34 4.06 -4.62
CA ILE A 7 -2.33 3.53 -3.69
C ILE A 7 -3.08 3.07 -2.43
N LEU A 8 -2.88 1.80 -2.08
CA LEU A 8 -3.34 1.22 -0.82
C LEU A 8 -2.12 0.75 -0.04
N VAL A 9 -1.91 1.33 1.15
CA VAL A 9 -0.86 0.93 2.08
C VAL A 9 -1.45 0.08 3.19
N ILE A 10 -0.86 -1.08 3.45
CA ILE A 10 -1.23 -1.90 4.61
C ILE A 10 -0.19 -1.65 5.68
N ASP A 11 -0.53 -0.83 6.67
CA ASP A 11 0.29 -0.69 7.87
C ASP A 11 0.18 -1.99 8.68
N ASN A 12 1.34 -2.55 9.00
CA ASN A 12 1.46 -3.87 9.59
C ASN A 12 1.93 -3.77 11.05
N GLY A 13 1.34 -2.85 11.81
CA GLY A 13 1.65 -2.63 13.22
C GLY A 13 2.89 -1.78 13.44
N SER A 14 3.04 -0.69 12.67
CA SER A 14 4.19 0.20 12.83
C SER A 14 4.09 1.03 14.12
N THR A 15 5.24 1.40 14.69
CA THR A 15 5.34 2.13 15.97
C THR A 15 6.21 3.39 15.87
N ASP A 16 6.46 3.87 14.65
CA ASP A 16 7.49 4.86 14.32
C ASP A 16 6.92 6.15 13.71
N GLY A 17 5.61 6.37 13.81
CA GLY A 17 4.95 7.52 13.19
C GLY A 17 4.37 7.24 11.80
N THR A 18 4.53 6.03 11.26
CA THR A 18 4.03 5.66 9.92
C THR A 18 2.53 5.85 9.79
N VAL A 19 1.74 5.46 10.81
CA VAL A 19 0.27 5.58 10.78
C VAL A 19 -0.15 7.06 10.74
N GLU A 20 0.50 7.90 11.53
CA GLU A 20 0.24 9.35 11.55
C GLU A 20 0.54 9.98 10.19
N HIS A 21 1.64 9.56 9.56
CA HIS A 21 1.99 9.98 8.21
C HIS A 21 0.92 9.57 7.18
N LEU A 22 0.46 8.31 7.22
CA LEU A 22 -0.58 7.80 6.32
C LEU A 22 -1.92 8.52 6.49
N ARG A 23 -2.33 8.80 7.73
CA ARG A 23 -3.58 9.53 8.04
C ARG A 23 -3.56 10.98 7.54
N ALA A 24 -2.37 11.59 7.47
CA ALA A 24 -2.18 12.96 7.00
C ALA A 24 -2.34 13.08 5.47
N ASP A 25 -1.94 12.07 4.70
CA ASP A 25 -2.07 12.09 3.23
C ASP A 25 -3.45 11.59 2.77
N LYS A 26 -4.28 12.51 2.27
CA LYS A 26 -5.64 12.20 1.80
C LYS A 26 -5.67 11.49 0.44
N GLN A 27 -4.54 11.38 -0.25
CA GLN A 27 -4.45 10.66 -1.53
C GLN A 27 -4.17 9.17 -1.34
N ILE A 28 -3.73 8.76 -0.15
CA ILE A 28 -3.35 7.38 0.15
C ILE A 28 -4.47 6.68 0.91
N LEU A 29 -4.97 5.59 0.35
CA LEU A 29 -5.83 4.66 1.08
C LEU A 29 -4.93 3.82 2.00
N HIS A 30 -5.40 3.51 3.20
CA HIS A 30 -4.64 2.68 4.12
C HIS A 30 -5.53 1.77 4.98
N ILE A 31 -4.96 0.63 5.37
CA ILE A 31 -5.50 -0.27 6.40
C ILE A 31 -4.46 -0.33 7.51
N GLU A 32 -4.89 -0.13 8.74
CA GLU A 32 -4.03 -0.13 9.91
C GLU A 32 -4.25 -1.40 10.72
N ASN A 33 -3.20 -2.17 10.96
CA ASN A 33 -3.23 -3.31 11.87
C ASN A 33 -2.57 -2.94 13.19
N SER A 34 -3.12 -3.43 14.30
CA SER A 34 -2.53 -3.19 15.63
C SER A 34 -1.25 -4.00 15.89
N PHE A 35 -0.95 -5.01 15.06
CA PHE A 35 0.24 -5.85 15.20
C PHE A 35 0.69 -6.41 13.85
N ASN A 36 1.94 -6.84 13.78
CA ASN A 36 2.53 -7.41 12.59
C ASN A 36 1.96 -8.81 12.31
N LEU A 37 1.26 -8.94 11.18
CA LEU A 37 0.60 -10.17 10.73
C LEU A 37 1.51 -11.07 9.86
N GLY A 38 2.72 -10.63 9.58
CA GLY A 38 3.61 -11.20 8.57
C GLY A 38 3.21 -10.84 7.13
N PHE A 39 4.14 -11.06 6.20
CA PHE A 39 4.07 -10.61 4.81
C PHE A 39 2.79 -11.04 4.07
N GLY A 40 2.53 -12.36 4.01
CA GLY A 40 1.42 -12.88 3.20
C GLY A 40 0.05 -12.47 3.73
N ARG A 41 -0.14 -12.48 5.06
CA ARG A 41 -1.42 -12.09 5.66
C ARG A 41 -1.68 -10.59 5.53
N GLY A 42 -0.64 -9.76 5.69
CA GLY A 42 -0.75 -8.31 5.45
C GLY A 42 -1.24 -8.00 4.05
N PHE A 43 -0.64 -8.61 3.02
CA PHE A 43 -1.12 -8.42 1.64
C PHE A 43 -2.53 -8.96 1.41
N ASN A 44 -2.84 -10.16 1.93
CA ASN A 44 -4.17 -10.75 1.75
C ASN A 44 -5.29 -9.85 2.29
N LEU A 45 -5.06 -9.14 3.41
CA LEU A 45 -6.03 -8.17 3.93
C LEU A 45 -6.30 -7.04 2.93
N GLY A 46 -5.25 -6.50 2.32
CA GLY A 46 -5.39 -5.47 1.28
C GLY A 46 -6.15 -5.99 0.07
N LEU A 47 -5.86 -7.22 -0.38
CA LEU A 47 -6.49 -7.80 -1.56
C LEU A 47 -8.00 -8.03 -1.42
N VAL A 48 -8.53 -8.15 -0.19
CA VAL A 48 -9.98 -8.28 0.03
C VAL A 48 -10.76 -7.03 -0.40
N VAL A 49 -10.13 -5.85 -0.35
CA VAL A 49 -10.79 -4.57 -0.68
C VAL A 49 -10.40 -4.03 -2.06
N VAL A 50 -9.50 -4.69 -2.78
CA VAL A 50 -9.09 -4.28 -4.13
C VAL A 50 -10.22 -4.59 -5.11
N ASP A 51 -10.70 -3.54 -5.78
CA ASP A 51 -11.81 -3.57 -6.74
C ASP A 51 -11.35 -3.38 -8.20
N THR A 52 -10.04 -3.44 -8.45
CA THR A 52 -9.45 -3.16 -9.75
C THR A 52 -9.06 -4.44 -10.50
N PRO A 53 -9.11 -4.44 -11.85
CA PRO A 53 -8.76 -5.63 -12.65
C PRO A 53 -7.28 -6.02 -12.55
N TYR A 54 -6.42 -5.06 -12.18
CA TYR A 54 -4.99 -5.26 -12.01
C TYR A 54 -4.55 -4.65 -10.68
N PHE A 55 -3.56 -5.29 -10.06
CA PHE A 55 -2.87 -4.78 -8.89
C PHE A 55 -1.40 -5.18 -8.94
N VAL A 56 -0.57 -4.43 -8.22
CA VAL A 56 0.84 -4.80 -7.98
C VAL A 56 1.07 -4.78 -6.48
N LEU A 57 1.69 -5.84 -5.98
CA LEU A 57 2.20 -5.87 -4.61
C LEU A 57 3.62 -5.31 -4.62
N SER A 58 3.88 -4.30 -3.80
CA SER A 58 5.19 -3.69 -3.63
C SER A 58 5.47 -3.49 -2.16
N ASN A 59 6.71 -3.73 -1.76
CA ASN A 59 7.17 -3.38 -0.42
C ASN A 59 7.44 -1.88 -0.35
N SER A 60 7.46 -1.35 0.89
CA SER A 60 7.72 0.07 1.17
C SER A 60 9.16 0.50 0.92
N ASP A 61 10.10 -0.44 0.80
CA ASP A 61 11.53 -0.23 0.54
C ASP A 61 11.91 -0.33 -0.95
N VAL A 62 10.92 -0.44 -1.84
CA VAL A 62 11.15 -0.56 -3.29
C VAL A 62 11.07 0.81 -3.97
N ILE A 63 12.13 1.16 -4.70
CA ILE A 63 12.15 2.32 -5.60
C ILE A 63 12.00 1.82 -7.05
N VAL A 64 10.98 2.32 -7.75
CA VAL A 64 10.70 1.94 -9.14
C VAL A 64 11.34 2.91 -10.14
N THR A 65 11.58 2.42 -11.35
CA THR A 65 12.13 3.25 -12.44
C THR A 65 11.07 4.19 -13.04
N LYS A 66 11.53 5.27 -13.68
CA LYS A 66 10.64 6.23 -14.35
C LYS A 66 9.78 5.51 -15.40
N ASN A 67 8.48 5.79 -15.39
CA ASN A 67 7.47 5.22 -16.29
C ASN A 67 7.23 3.71 -16.14
N TRP A 68 7.68 3.06 -15.05
CA TRP A 68 7.49 1.62 -14.84
C TRP A 68 6.03 1.16 -14.97
N LEU A 69 5.07 1.90 -14.41
CA LEU A 69 3.65 1.56 -14.50
C LEU A 69 3.02 1.81 -15.89
N SER A 70 3.70 2.56 -16.77
CA SER A 70 3.17 2.91 -18.10
C SER A 70 3.74 2.06 -19.23
N ARG A 71 4.66 1.13 -18.93
CA ARG A 71 5.41 0.36 -19.94
C ARG A 71 4.92 -1.07 -20.05
#